data_AF-A0A7W7ZE03-F1
#
_entry.id   AF-A0A7W7ZE03-F1
#
_cell.length_a   1.000
_cell.length_b   1.000
_cell.length_c   1.000
_cell.angle_alpha   90.00
_cell.angle_beta   90.00
_cell.angle_gamma   90.00
#
_symmetry.space_group_name_H-M   'P 1'
#
loop_
_entity.id
_entity.type
_entity.pdbx_description
1 polymer ?
#
loop_
_entity_poly.entity_id
_entity_poly.type
_entity_poly.pdbx_seq_one_letter_code
_entity_poly.pdbx_strand_id
1 'polypeptide(L)' 'MANVFVEARPKGRPEGAAIEGYVVEDHANDVLGTFNTQEEAVAWAKGKGHSPVVARVRHLNDKKKPDHWRSA' A
#
# COMPACT_ATOMS: atom_id res chain seq x y z
N MET A 1 -7.86 -15.24 2.84
CA MET A 1 -7.14 -14.17 2.12
C MET A 1 -7.47 -12.87 2.82
N ALA A 2 -6.48 -12.22 3.44
CA ALA A 2 -6.68 -10.92 4.10
C ALA A 2 -6.31 -9.79 3.13
N ASN A 3 -7.07 -8.70 3.13
CA ASN A 3 -6.69 -7.49 2.42
C ASN A 3 -5.49 -6.85 3.11
N VAL A 4 -4.50 -6.47 2.31
CA VAL A 4 -3.33 -5.71 2.77
C VAL A 4 -3.18 -4.47 1.90
N PHE A 5 -2.63 -3.41 2.46
CA PHE A 5 -2.56 -2.10 1.85
C PHE A 5 -1.13 -1.83 1.39
N VAL A 6 -0.96 -1.58 0.10
CA VAL A 6 0.30 -1.14 -0.47
C VAL A 6 0.33 0.39 -0.44
N GLU A 7 1.11 0.96 0.47
CA GLU A 7 1.20 2.41 0.70
C GLU A 7 2.56 2.97 0.27
N ALA A 8 2.54 4.09 -0.43
CA ALA A 8 3.75 4.85 -0.76
C ALA A 8 4.28 5.61 0.47
N ARG A 9 5.60 5.73 0.58
CA ARG A 9 6.29 6.48 1.63
C ARG A 9 6.99 7.73 1.07
N PRO A 10 7.09 8.82 1.85
CA PRO A 10 6.57 8.98 3.21
C PRO A 10 5.03 9.07 3.28
N LYS A 11 4.45 8.68 4.42
CA LYS A 11 2.99 8.67 4.64
C LYS A 11 2.46 10.10 4.66
N GLY A 12 1.30 10.34 4.03
CA GLY A 12 0.70 11.69 4.01
C GLY A 12 1.53 12.71 3.21
N ARG A 13 2.43 12.25 2.34
CA ARG A 13 3.20 13.14 1.48
C ARG A 13 2.28 14.03 0.64
N PRO A 14 2.64 15.30 0.41
CA PRO A 14 1.89 16.16 -0.50
C PRO A 14 1.91 15.58 -1.91
N GLU A 15 0.87 15.91 -2.69
CA GLU A 15 0.84 15.53 -4.10
C GLU A 15 2.09 16.07 -4.83
N GLY A 16 2.68 15.25 -5.70
CA GLY A 16 3.90 15.60 -6.43
C GLY A 16 5.21 15.37 -5.68
N ALA A 17 5.19 15.08 -4.37
CA ALA A 17 6.41 14.70 -3.63
C ALA A 17 7.03 13.40 -4.19
N ALA A 18 8.31 13.15 -3.90
CA ALA A 18 9.01 11.93 -4.28
C ALA A 18 8.47 10.70 -3.53
N ILE A 19 8.40 9.54 -4.20
CA ILE A 19 8.18 8.25 -3.51
C ILE A 19 9.57 7.76 -3.13
N GLU A 20 9.77 7.46 -1.86
CA GLU A 20 11.02 6.86 -1.37
C GLU A 20 10.93 5.33 -1.29
N GLY A 21 9.71 4.80 -1.18
CA GLY A 21 9.47 3.36 -1.19
C GLY A 21 8.00 3.03 -0.94
N TYR A 22 7.73 1.75 -0.73
CA TYR A 22 6.40 1.20 -0.48
C TYR A 22 6.42 0.29 0.73
N VAL A 23 5.32 0.27 1.48
CA VAL A 23 5.08 -0.68 2.57
C VAL A 23 3.84 -1.49 2.29
N VAL A 24 3.83 -2.73 2.76
CA VAL A 24 2.62 -3.53 2.89
C VAL A 24 2.17 -3.45 4.34
N GLU A 25 1.01 -2.86 4.58
CA GLU A 25 0.41 -2.74 5.91
C GLU A 25 -0.89 -3.55 6.01
N ASP A 26 -1.25 -4.00 7.20
CA ASP A 26 -2.58 -4.54 7.47
C ASP A 26 -3.60 -3.44 7.84
N HIS A 27 -4.80 -3.84 8.25
CA HIS A 27 -5.84 -2.92 8.72
C HIS A 27 -5.52 -2.22 10.05
N ALA A 28 -4.63 -2.79 10.87
CA ALA A 28 -4.17 -2.22 12.14
C ALA A 28 -3.00 -1.23 11.99
N ASN A 29 -2.46 -1.09 10.76
CA ASN A 29 -1.25 -0.33 10.42
C ASN A 29 0.05 -1.02 10.82
N ASP A 30 0.01 -2.34 11.02
CA ASP A 30 1.23 -3.12 11.19
C ASP A 30 1.94 -3.27 9.86
N VAL A 31 3.22 -2.88 9.81
CA VAL A 31 4.06 -3.01 8.63
C VAL A 31 4.51 -4.46 8.50
N LEU A 32 4.05 -5.13 7.45
CA LEU A 32 4.38 -6.52 7.13
C LEU A 32 5.62 -6.65 6.23
N GLY A 33 5.96 -5.58 5.49
CA GLY A 33 7.13 -5.55 4.60
C GLY A 33 7.38 -4.16 4.00
N THR A 34 8.63 -3.89 3.62
CA THR A 34 9.09 -2.64 2.98
C THR A 34 9.83 -2.95 1.68
N PHE A 35 9.56 -2.18 0.63
CA PHE A 35 9.99 -2.43 -0.75
C PHE A 35 10.34 -1.12 -1.45
N ASN A 36 11.16 -1.18 -2.50
CA ASN A 36 11.53 -0.01 -3.29
C ASN A 36 10.43 0.35 -4.30
N THR A 37 9.76 -0.66 -4.85
CA THR A 37 8.72 -0.49 -5.85
C THR A 37 7.36 -1.04 -5.41
N GLN A 38 6.30 -0.50 -6.00
CA GLN A 38 4.94 -0.97 -5.77
C GLN A 38 4.76 -2.40 -6.28
N GLU A 39 5.40 -2.74 -7.40
CA GLU A 39 5.33 -4.07 -8.01
C GLU A 39 5.92 -5.13 -7.08
N GLU A 40 7.08 -4.89 -6.49
CA GLU A 40 7.69 -5.78 -5.50
C GLU A 40 6.77 -6.02 -4.29
N ALA A 41 6.16 -4.96 -3.77
CA ALA A 41 5.22 -5.05 -2.66
C ALA A 41 3.98 -5.90 -3.01
N VAL A 42 3.41 -5.69 -4.20
CA VAL A 42 2.25 -6.45 -4.69
C VAL A 42 2.61 -7.91 -4.92
N ALA A 43 3.74 -8.18 -5.58
CA ALA A 43 4.22 -9.53 -5.86
C ALA A 43 4.48 -10.30 -4.56
N TRP A 44 5.13 -9.65 -3.59
CA TRP A 44 5.35 -10.23 -2.26
C TRP A 44 4.04 -10.56 -1.55
N ALA A 45 3.08 -9.63 -1.53
CA ALA A 45 1.79 -9.84 -0.88
C ALA A 45 1.00 -10.99 -1.50
N LYS A 46 0.95 -11.08 -2.84
CA LYS A 46 0.34 -12.20 -3.57
C LYS A 46 1.05 -13.52 -3.26
N GLY A 47 2.38 -13.53 -3.22
CA GLY A 47 3.18 -14.71 -2.85
C GLY A 47 2.94 -15.21 -1.42
N LYS A 48 2.48 -14.34 -0.51
CA LYS A 48 2.06 -14.68 0.86
C LYS A 48 0.59 -15.09 0.97
N GLY A 49 -0.17 -15.11 -0.13
CA GLY A 49 -1.61 -15.43 -0.12
C GLY A 49 -2.48 -14.30 0.43
N HIS A 50 -2.00 -13.05 0.37
CA HIS A 50 -2.80 -11.86 0.66
C HIS A 50 -3.50 -11.34 -0.60
N SER A 51 -4.49 -10.46 -0.38
CA SER A 51 -5.18 -9.72 -1.43
C SER A 51 -4.75 -8.25 -1.37
N PRO A 52 -3.65 -7.85 -2.04
CA PRO A 52 -3.17 -6.48 -1.95
C PRO A 52 -4.12 -5.49 -2.64
N VAL A 53 -4.33 -4.36 -1.98
CA VAL A 53 -4.96 -3.17 -2.54
C VAL A 53 -3.96 -2.02 -2.54
N VAL A 54 -3.99 -1.23 -3.61
CA VAL A 54 -3.11 -0.08 -3.81
C VAL A 54 -3.94 1.19 -3.77
N ALA A 55 -3.39 2.26 -3.21
CA ALA A 55 -4.04 3.57 -3.25
C ALA A 55 -4.25 4.06 -4.70
N ARG A 56 -5.47 4.44 -5.06
CA ARG A 56 -5.82 5.04 -6.36
C ARG A 56 -5.10 6.36 -6.58
N VAL A 57 -4.99 7.14 -5.51
CA VAL A 57 -4.25 8.39 -5.47
C VAL A 57 -3.25 8.28 -4.33
N ARG A 58 -1.96 8.50 -4.63
CA ARG A 58 -0.85 8.14 -3.72
C ARG A 58 -0.86 8.87 -2.37
N HIS A 59 -1.57 9.99 -2.25
CA HIS A 59 -1.73 10.73 -1.00
C HIS A 59 -3.07 10.45 -0.29
N LEU A 60 -4.00 9.72 -0.94
CA LEU A 60 -5.28 9.29 -0.37
C LEU A 60 -5.13 7.88 0.19
N ASN A 61 -4.71 7.78 1.44
CA ASN A 61 -4.38 6.51 2.11
C ASN A 61 -5.21 6.24 3.39
N ASP A 62 -6.38 6.86 3.49
CA ASP A 62 -7.35 6.54 4.53
C ASP A 62 -7.94 5.13 4.31
N LYS A 63 -7.51 4.16 5.11
CA LYS A 63 -7.98 2.75 5.07
C LYS A 63 -9.47 2.60 5.39
N LYS A 64 -10.10 3.61 6.00
CA LYS A 64 -11.54 3.63 6.29
C LYS A 64 -12.38 4.04 5.08
N LYS A 65 -11.76 4.48 3.99
CA LYS A 65 -12.43 4.90 2.74
C LYS A 65 -12.09 3.92 1.61
N PRO A 66 -12.91 2.87 1.38
CA PRO A 66 -12.64 1.84 0.37
C PRO A 66 -12.39 2.40 -1.04
N ASP A 67 -13.07 3.49 -1.41
CA ASP A 67 -12.92 4.13 -2.73
C ASP A 67 -11.51 4.68 -2.99
N HIS A 68 -10.72 4.91 -1.94
CA HIS A 68 -9.32 5.30 -2.08
C HIS A 68 -8.44 4.16 -2.60
N TRP A 69 -8.95 2.93 -2.62
CA TRP A 69 -8.17 1.73 -2.90
C TRP A 69 -8.66 1.04 -4.17
N ARG A 70 -7.75 0.33 -4.83
CA ARG A 70 -8.04 -0.56 -5.95
C ARG A 70 -7.30 -1.87 -5.77
N SER A 71 -7.90 -2.97 -6.20
CA SER A 71 -7.23 -4.26 -6.26
C SER A 71 -6.02 -4.19 -7.20
N ALA A 72 -4.96 -4.90 -6.84
CA ALA A 72 -3.69 -4.92 -7.57
C ALA A 72 -3.42 -6.25 -8.28
#